data_AF-A0A8T5NGB3-F1
#
_entry.id   AF-A0A8T5NGB3-F1
#
_cell.length_a   1.000
_cell.length_b   1.000
_cell.length_c   1.000
_cell.angle_alpha   90.00
_cell.angle_beta   90.00
_cell.angle_gamma   90.00
#
_symmetry.space_group_name_H-M   'P 1'
#
loop_
_entity.id
_entity.type
_entity.pdbx_description
1 polymer ?
#
loop_
_entity_poly.entity_id
_entity_poly.type
_entity_poly.pdbx_seq_one_letter_code
_entity_poly.pdbx_strand_id
1 'polypeptide(L)' 'MDENTINRTKAALNALIDIEQLWIENTPDYKLSTQELVVLKKRLERVMENVSKIYEDNKEKMQAAEDEIKKMHEGKRKK' A
#
# COMPACT_ATOMS: atom_id res chain seq x y z
N MET A 1 -1.21 -15.33 0.08
CA MET A 1 -0.80 -14.42 -1.00
C MET A 1 0.34 -15.07 -1.79
N ASP A 2 0.52 -14.71 -3.06
CA ASP A 2 1.61 -15.21 -3.89
C ASP A 2 2.87 -14.34 -3.79
N GLU A 3 3.96 -14.79 -4.42
CA GLU A 3 5.24 -14.08 -4.45
C GLU A 3 5.12 -12.69 -5.11
N ASN A 4 4.28 -12.57 -6.14
CA ASN A 4 4.02 -11.29 -6.80
C ASN A 4 3.44 -10.27 -5.84
N THR A 5 2.46 -10.65 -5.02
CA THR A 5 1.89 -9.78 -3.98
C THR A 5 2.97 -9.32 -3.01
N ILE A 6 3.84 -10.23 -2.54
CA ILE A 6 4.94 -9.88 -1.63
C ILE A 6 5.91 -8.89 -2.28
N ASN A 7 6.28 -9.12 -3.54
CA ASN A 7 7.22 -8.26 -4.28
C ASN A 7 6.62 -6.88 -4.55
N ARG A 8 5.33 -6.80 -4.89
CA ARG A 8 4.62 -5.52 -5.01
C ARG A 8 4.56 -4.77 -3.68
N THR A 9 4.32 -5.47 -2.57
CA THR A 9 4.32 -4.84 -1.24
C THR A 9 5.69 -4.24 -0.93
N LYS A 10 6.77 -4.99 -1.16
CA LYS A 10 8.14 -4.47 -1.00
C LYS A 10 8.40 -3.24 -1.87
N ALA A 11 7.96 -3.26 -3.13
CA ALA A 11 8.13 -2.14 -4.04
C ALA A 11 7.35 -0.89 -3.60
N ALA A 12 6.11 -1.06 -3.10
CA ALA A 12 5.31 0.04 -2.55
C ALA A 12 5.96 0.65 -1.30
N LEU A 13 6.43 -0.20 -0.38
CA LEU A 13 7.11 0.26 0.84
C LEU A 13 8.40 1.02 0.53
N ASN A 14 9.23 0.50 -0.36
CA ASN A 14 10.46 1.18 -0.76
C ASN A 14 10.17 2.56 -1.36
N ALA A 15 9.12 2.69 -2.19
CA ALA A 15 8.73 3.97 -2.75
C ALA A 15 8.19 4.95 -1.69
N LEU A 16 7.51 4.46 -0.65
CA LEU A 16 7.07 5.28 0.50
C LEU A 16 8.26 5.74 1.36
N ILE A 17 9.23 4.87 1.61
CA ILE A 17 10.48 5.22 2.32
C ILE A 17 11.24 6.30 1.54
N ASP A 18 11.33 6.16 0.21
CA ASP A 18 11.95 7.19 -0.62
C ASP A 18 11.20 8.54 -0.52
N ILE A 19 9.87 8.53 -0.42
CA ILE A 19 9.08 9.76 -0.23
C ILE A 19 9.36 10.38 1.13
N GLU A 20 9.40 9.58 2.20
CA GLU A 20 9.76 10.05 3.54
C GLU A 20 11.15 10.70 3.55
N GLN A 21 12.13 10.05 2.92
CA GLN A 21 13.49 10.56 2.82
C GLN A 21 13.53 11.92 2.09
N LEU A 22 12.76 12.08 1.02
CA LEU A 22 12.65 13.37 0.32
C LEU A 22 12.15 14.49 1.25
N TRP A 23 11.22 14.19 2.15
CA TRP A 23 10.71 15.17 3.12
C TRP A 23 11.73 15.49 4.20
N ILE A 24 12.46 14.48 4.71
CA ILE A 24 13.54 14.65 5.69
C ILE A 24 14.62 15.59 5.14
N GLU A 25 15.03 15.39 3.88
CA GLU A 25 16.05 16.20 3.20
C GLU A 25 15.63 17.66 3.00
N ASN A 26 14.32 17.93 3.01
CA ASN A 26 13.76 19.26 2.82
C ASN A 26 13.29 19.91 4.14
N THR A 27 13.68 19.35 5.29
CA THR A 27 13.43 19.97 6.60
C THR A 27 14.26 21.25 6.79
N PRO A 28 13.77 22.23 7.59
CA PRO A 28 12.47 22.25 8.26
C PRO A 28 11.34 22.85 7.40
N ASP A 29 11.66 23.40 6.23
CA ASP A 29 10.71 24.20 5.44
C ASP A 29 9.73 23.35 4.62
N TYR A 30 10.07 22.08 4.38
CA TYR A 30 9.32 21.12 3.56
C TYR A 30 8.98 21.66 2.17
N LYS A 31 9.88 22.45 1.57
CA LYS A 31 9.71 23.03 0.24
C LYS A 31 10.48 22.23 -0.79
N LEU A 32 9.75 21.59 -1.71
CA LEU A 32 10.34 20.88 -2.83
C LEU A 32 10.58 21.82 -4.02
N SER A 33 11.71 21.68 -4.67
CA SER A 33 11.96 22.25 -5.99
C SER A 33 11.06 21.62 -7.06
N THR A 34 10.99 22.24 -8.24
CA THR A 34 10.25 21.68 -9.38
C THR A 34 10.73 20.27 -9.76
N GLN A 35 12.04 20.00 -9.64
CA GLN A 35 12.59 18.67 -9.93
C GLN A 35 12.14 17.64 -8.90
N GLU A 36 12.17 18.01 -7.62
CA GLU A 36 11.74 17.13 -6.53
C GLU A 36 10.23 16.86 -6.55
N LEU A 37 9.41 17.82 -7.01
CA LEU A 37 7.98 17.58 -7.25
C LEU A 37 7.75 16.50 -8.33
N VAL A 38 8.59 16.46 -9.37
CA VAL A 38 8.52 15.39 -10.37
C VAL A 38 8.94 14.04 -9.78
N VAL A 39 9.98 14.03 -8.92
CA VAL A 39 10.41 12.83 -8.21
C VAL A 39 9.29 12.32 -7.30
N LEU A 40 8.68 13.19 -6.49
CA LEU A 40 7.56 12.87 -5.63
C LEU A 40 6.40 12.27 -6.42
N LYS A 41 6.00 12.91 -7.54
CA LYS A 41 4.93 12.40 -8.41
C LYS A 41 5.21 10.97 -8.86
N LYS A 42 6.40 10.69 -9.40
CA LYS A 42 6.77 9.34 -9.89
C LYS A 42 6.75 8.30 -8.77
N ARG A 43 7.22 8.65 -7.57
CA ARG A 43 7.21 7.75 -6.41
C ARG A 43 5.77 7.45 -5.98
N LEU A 44 4.90 8.46 -5.92
CA LEU A 44 3.48 8.29 -5.59
C LEU A 44 2.75 7.42 -6.62
N GLU A 45 2.98 7.66 -7.92
CA GLU A 45 2.42 6.83 -9.00
C GLU A 45 2.83 5.35 -8.83
N ARG A 46 4.08 5.08 -8.47
CA ARG A 46 4.57 3.73 -8.21
C ARG A 46 3.92 3.09 -6.98
N VAL A 47 3.71 3.85 -5.91
CA VAL A 47 2.97 3.36 -4.72
C VAL A 47 1.55 2.97 -5.12
N MET A 48 0.84 3.89 -5.78
CA MET A 48 -0.53 3.66 -6.24
C MET A 48 -0.64 2.41 -7.12
N GLU A 49 0.24 2.27 -8.13
CA GLU A 49 0.19 1.11 -9.03
C GLU A 49 0.35 -0.21 -8.27
N ASN A 50 1.32 -0.29 -7.34
CA ASN A 50 1.58 -1.52 -6.61
C ASN A 50 0.46 -1.83 -5.62
N VAL A 51 -0.03 -0.84 -4.87
CA VAL A 51 -1.14 -1.01 -3.91
C VAL A 51 -2.41 -1.43 -4.62
N SER A 52 -2.77 -0.75 -5.71
CA SER A 52 -3.97 -1.10 -6.48
C SER A 52 -3.91 -2.52 -7.02
N LYS A 53 -2.77 -2.94 -7.59
CA LYS A 53 -2.62 -4.33 -8.08
C LYS A 53 -2.68 -5.36 -6.94
N ILE A 54 -2.06 -5.09 -5.79
CA ILE A 54 -2.19 -5.96 -4.61
C ILE A 54 -3.66 -6.12 -4.23
N TYR A 55 -4.41 -5.02 -4.18
CA TYR A 55 -5.81 -5.05 -3.78
C TYR A 55 -6.68 -5.80 -4.79
N GLU A 56 -6.64 -5.39 -6.06
CA GLU A 56 -7.49 -5.97 -7.10
C GLU A 56 -7.20 -7.45 -7.33
N ASP A 57 -5.92 -7.84 -7.44
CA ASP A 57 -5.52 -9.23 -7.70
C ASP A 57 -5.91 -10.19 -6.55
N ASN A 58 -6.10 -9.67 -5.33
CA ASN A 58 -6.39 -10.46 -4.14
C ASN A 58 -7.77 -10.19 -3.54
N LYS A 59 -8.60 -9.35 -4.17
CA LYS A 59 -9.87 -8.89 -3.63
C LYS A 59 -10.81 -10.03 -3.23
N GLU A 60 -11.00 -11.00 -4.10
CA GLU A 60 -11.89 -12.14 -3.85
C GLU A 60 -11.40 -12.99 -2.67
N LYS A 61 -10.08 -13.23 -2.57
CA LYS A 61 -9.49 -13.98 -1.45
C LYS A 61 -9.67 -13.24 -0.13
N MET A 62 -9.47 -11.93 -0.13
CA MET A 62 -9.67 -11.10 1.05
C MET A 62 -11.16 -11.07 1.46
N GLN A 63 -12.08 -10.94 0.49
CA GLN A 63 -13.52 -10.98 0.77
C GLN A 63 -13.97 -12.34 1.32
N ALA A 64 -13.48 -13.44 0.75
CA ALA A 64 -13.76 -14.78 1.25
C ALA A 64 -13.30 -14.94 2.71
N ALA A 65 -12.10 -14.46 3.04
CA ALA A 65 -11.60 -14.46 4.41
C ALA A 65 -12.46 -13.61 5.36
N GLU A 66 -12.91 -12.43 4.93
CA GLU A 66 -13.86 -11.61 5.72
C GLU A 66 -15.17 -12.35 5.99
N ASP A 67 -15.73 -13.03 4.99
CA ASP A 67 -17.00 -13.73 5.11
C ASP A 67 -16.90 -14.99 5.98
N GLU A 68 -15.76 -15.68 5.95
CA GLU A 68 -15.46 -16.77 6.89
C GLU A 68 -15.43 -16.27 8.35
N ILE A 69 -14.77 -15.13 8.60
CA ILE A 69 -14.72 -14.51 9.94
C ILE A 69 -16.13 -14.14 10.41
N LYS A 70 -16.99 -13.56 9.55
CA LYS A 70 -18.38 -13.22 9.89
C LYS A 70 -19.16 -14.46 10.32
N LYS A 71 -19.07 -15.57 9.56
CA LYS A 71 -19.74 -16.84 9.89
C LYS A 71 -19.28 -17.40 11.24
N MET A 72 -17.99 -17.31 11.56
CA MET A 72 -17.46 -17.74 12.85
C MET A 72 -18.05 -16.95 14.02
N HIS A 73 -18.29 -15.65 13.86
CA HIS A 73 -18.86 -14.79 14.91
C HIS A 73 -20.37 -14.96 15.07
N GLU A 74 -21.11 -15.20 13.98
CA GLU A 74 -22.54 -15.53 14.04
C GLU A 74 -22.79 -16.89 14.71
N GLY A 75 -21.95 -17.89 14.44
CA GLY A 75 -22.01 -19.20 15.09
C GLY A 75 -21.74 -19.16 16.60
N LYS A 76 -20.95 -18.18 17.08
CA LYS A 76 -20.69 -17.96 18.51
C LYS A 76 -21.82 -17.25 19.24
N ARG A 77 -22.68 -16.49 18.55
CA ARG A 77 -23.87 -15.83 19.15
C ARG A 77 -25.06 -16.77 19.37
N LYS A 78 -25.06 -17.95 18.74
CA LYS A 78 -26.13 -18.95 18.83
C LYS A 78 -25.86 -20.06 19.86
N LYS A 79 -24.78 -19.97 20.63
CA LYS A 79 -24.38 -20.95 21.65
C LYS A 79 -24.43 -20.36 23.04
#